data_AF-A0A3B6CBC9-F1
#
_entry.id   AF-A0A3B6CBC9-F1
#
_cell.length_a   1.000
_cell.length_b   1.000
_cell.length_c   1.000
_cell.angle_alpha   90.00
_cell.angle_beta   90.00
_cell.angle_gamma   90.00
#
_symmetry.space_group_name_H-M   'P 1'
#
loop_
_entity.id
_entity.type
_entity.pdbx_description
1 polymer ?
#
loop_
_entity_poly.entity_id
_entity_poly.type
_entity_poly.pdbx_seq_one_letter_code
_entity_poly.pdbx_strand_id
1 'polypeptide(L)'
;MQSGQQQARRKNAQVLDGSDIRELVESKEAFAKFVENKFRHLDADGDGRLSLTELQPAVADIGAAIGLPARGSSAQADHIYSEVLNEFTHGKQDSVSKPEFQHVLSDILLGMAAGLKRDPIMILRMDGEDLNEFVESTAYEAEAVAIFSQIESGNASLRQCLPAALRQLTVDHGMPPASDSLVMEKVIEPALQELPADQLDRPASQEVFFQEFKKYLGVIARRLQERPIIVAHTENTFDGAGIRKILSNKFEFEKLLDSVWVDVPKEHKDRTSKKYLRVALDKLAASVNLPPYGAVDQVDAVVNEAFKMANADDGKAVNEAEFKKLLTEILGAVMLQLDGNAIAVSTNTVLHEPMSTSSTLLSPSPLSPTVSSPSE
;
A
#
# COMPACT_ATOMS: atom_id res chain seq x y z
N MET A 1 7.38 24.88 8.11
CA MET A 1 8.02 25.13 6.80
C MET A 1 8.05 23.89 5.92
N GLN A 2 8.14 22.66 6.47
CA GLN A 2 8.02 21.39 5.73
C GLN A 2 6.70 21.23 4.93
N SER A 3 5.57 21.75 5.44
CA SER A 3 4.27 21.61 4.77
C SER A 3 4.15 22.33 3.42
N GLY A 4 4.94 23.39 3.18
CA GLY A 4 4.91 24.15 1.92
C GLY A 4 5.73 23.52 0.79
N GLN A 5 6.82 22.83 1.12
CA GLN A 5 7.66 22.13 0.13
C GLN A 5 7.02 20.81 -0.33
N GLN A 6 6.34 20.09 0.57
CA GLN A 6 5.62 18.85 0.23
C GLN A 6 4.43 19.10 -0.72
N GLN A 7 3.81 20.28 -0.63
CA GLN A 7 2.68 20.68 -1.49
C GLN A 7 3.11 21.07 -2.92
N ALA A 8 4.34 21.55 -3.11
CA ALA A 8 4.89 21.91 -4.42
C ALA A 8 5.39 20.70 -5.22
N ARG A 9 5.89 19.66 -4.54
CA ARG A 9 6.43 18.42 -5.13
C ARG A 9 5.37 17.49 -5.76
N ARG A 10 4.10 17.67 -5.41
CA ARG A 10 2.98 16.90 -5.98
C ARG A 10 2.59 17.29 -7.42
N LYS A 11 3.31 18.23 -8.06
CA LYS A 11 2.94 18.76 -9.40
C LYS A 11 3.02 17.71 -10.52
N ASN A 12 3.83 16.67 -10.38
CA ASN A 12 3.97 15.57 -11.35
C ASN A 12 3.51 14.21 -10.79
N ALA A 13 2.76 14.21 -9.68
CA ALA A 13 2.25 13.00 -9.07
C ALA A 13 0.82 12.71 -9.55
N GLN A 14 0.58 11.51 -10.08
CA GLN A 14 -0.78 11.02 -10.28
C GLN A 14 -1.22 10.31 -9.00
N VAL A 15 -2.40 10.66 -8.48
CA VAL A 15 -2.95 10.03 -7.28
C VAL A 15 -4.01 9.01 -7.69
N LEU A 16 -3.86 7.78 -7.23
CA LEU A 16 -4.83 6.70 -7.38
C LEU A 16 -5.56 6.53 -6.04
N ASP A 17 -6.75 7.12 -5.94
CA ASP A 17 -7.57 7.15 -4.71
C ASP A 17 -8.85 6.30 -4.81
N GLY A 18 -9.00 5.53 -5.90
CA GLY A 18 -10.14 4.67 -6.15
C GLY A 18 -11.42 5.40 -6.60
N SER A 19 -11.36 6.70 -6.88
CA SER A 19 -12.50 7.47 -7.41
C SER A 19 -13.02 6.90 -8.73
N ASP A 20 -12.12 6.62 -9.68
CA ASP A 20 -12.47 6.03 -10.99
C ASP A 20 -13.17 4.67 -10.85
N ILE A 21 -12.72 3.83 -9.91
CA ILE A 21 -13.34 2.53 -9.62
C ILE A 21 -14.76 2.72 -9.08
N ARG A 22 -14.94 3.67 -8.16
CA ARG A 22 -16.26 4.00 -7.60
C ARG A 22 -17.19 4.54 -8.69
N GLU A 23 -16.72 5.45 -9.54
CA GLU A 23 -17.49 6.02 -10.64
C GLU A 23 -17.97 4.93 -11.63
N LEU A 24 -17.08 3.98 -11.98
CA LEU A 24 -17.43 2.85 -12.82
C LEU A 24 -18.59 2.04 -12.23
N VAL A 25 -18.51 1.67 -10.95
CA VAL A 25 -19.51 0.81 -10.29
C VAL A 25 -20.84 1.55 -10.06
N GLU A 26 -20.79 2.84 -9.71
CA GLU A 26 -22.00 3.66 -9.50
C GLU A 26 -22.74 3.94 -10.83
N SER A 27 -22.03 3.93 -11.96
CA SER A 27 -22.63 4.03 -13.29
C SER A 27 -23.29 2.71 -13.71
N LYS A 28 -24.60 2.59 -13.45
CA LYS A 28 -25.39 1.38 -13.78
C LYS A 28 -25.17 0.84 -15.19
N GLU A 29 -25.11 1.71 -16.19
CA GLU A 29 -24.94 1.30 -17.59
C GLU A 29 -23.50 0.86 -17.90
N ALA A 30 -22.50 1.63 -17.45
CA ALA A 30 -21.09 1.30 -17.69
C ALA A 30 -20.71 0.00 -16.97
N PHE A 31 -21.14 -0.13 -15.71
CA PHE A 31 -20.90 -1.34 -14.93
C PHE A 31 -21.61 -2.55 -15.52
N ALA A 32 -22.88 -2.43 -15.93
CA ALA A 32 -23.59 -3.54 -16.56
C ALA A 32 -22.93 -4.01 -17.86
N LYS A 33 -22.40 -3.09 -18.68
CA LYS A 33 -21.63 -3.43 -19.89
C LYS A 33 -20.30 -4.10 -19.56
N PHE A 34 -19.59 -3.60 -18.54
CA PHE A 34 -18.35 -4.20 -18.06
C PHE A 34 -18.58 -5.64 -17.58
N VAL A 35 -19.59 -5.84 -16.73
CA VAL A 35 -20.00 -7.14 -16.20
C VAL A 35 -20.42 -8.09 -17.32
N GLU A 36 -21.24 -7.65 -18.27
CA GLU A 36 -21.65 -8.46 -19.43
C GLU A 36 -20.44 -8.97 -20.22
N ASN A 37 -19.50 -8.08 -20.55
CA ASN A 37 -18.31 -8.44 -21.30
C ASN A 37 -17.42 -9.42 -20.54
N LYS A 38 -17.27 -9.24 -19.22
CA LYS A 38 -16.47 -10.14 -18.38
C LYS A 38 -17.16 -11.48 -18.18
N PHE A 39 -18.45 -11.51 -17.89
CA PHE A 39 -19.22 -12.73 -17.72
C PHE A 39 -19.14 -13.61 -18.97
N ARG A 40 -19.41 -13.04 -20.16
CA ARG A 40 -19.30 -13.77 -21.43
C ARG A 40 -17.89 -14.29 -21.73
N HIS A 41 -16.85 -13.63 -21.22
CA HIS A 41 -15.48 -14.09 -21.41
C HIS A 41 -15.15 -15.30 -20.51
N LEU A 42 -15.81 -15.40 -19.36
CA LEU A 42 -15.60 -16.48 -18.39
C LEU A 42 -16.53 -17.67 -18.63
N ASP A 43 -17.77 -17.44 -19.09
CA ASP A 43 -18.77 -18.46 -19.44
C ASP A 43 -18.37 -19.15 -20.75
N ALA A 44 -17.49 -20.14 -20.62
CA ALA A 44 -16.82 -20.78 -21.74
C ALA A 44 -17.71 -21.83 -22.42
N ASP A 45 -18.59 -22.47 -21.65
CA ASP A 45 -19.55 -23.45 -22.17
C ASP A 45 -20.90 -22.84 -22.59
N GLY A 46 -21.16 -21.59 -22.21
CA GLY A 46 -22.34 -20.82 -22.62
C GLY A 46 -23.62 -21.25 -21.92
N ASP A 47 -23.52 -21.88 -20.74
CA ASP A 47 -24.66 -22.34 -19.96
C ASP A 47 -25.38 -21.21 -19.20
N GLY A 48 -24.83 -19.99 -19.24
CA GLY A 48 -25.37 -18.80 -18.58
C GLY A 48 -25.04 -18.71 -17.09
N ARG A 49 -24.09 -19.53 -16.62
CA ARG A 49 -23.56 -19.57 -15.25
C ARG A 49 -22.03 -19.64 -15.32
N LEU A 50 -21.37 -19.35 -14.19
CA LEU A 50 -19.92 -19.48 -14.07
C LEU A 50 -19.60 -20.54 -13.03
N SER A 51 -19.05 -21.65 -13.48
CA SER A 51 -18.48 -22.69 -12.61
C SER A 51 -17.26 -22.17 -11.84
N LEU A 52 -16.87 -22.87 -10.78
CA LEU A 52 -15.62 -22.59 -10.06
C LEU A 52 -14.39 -22.60 -10.98
N THR A 53 -14.37 -23.50 -11.96
CA THR A 53 -13.28 -23.59 -12.94
C THR A 53 -13.22 -22.37 -13.86
N GLU A 54 -14.37 -21.78 -14.19
CA GLU A 54 -14.46 -20.58 -15.04
C GLU A 54 -14.17 -19.28 -14.26
N LEU A 55 -14.46 -19.24 -12.96
CA LEU A 55 -14.14 -18.10 -12.11
C LEU A 55 -12.66 -18.02 -11.76
N GLN A 56 -11.96 -19.16 -11.68
CA GLN A 56 -10.57 -19.23 -11.24
C GLN A 56 -9.62 -18.30 -11.99
N PRO A 57 -9.63 -18.23 -13.33
CA PRO A 57 -8.79 -17.29 -14.08
C PRO A 57 -9.06 -15.83 -13.68
N ALA A 58 -10.32 -15.43 -13.55
CA ALA A 58 -10.66 -14.06 -13.15
C ALA A 58 -10.17 -13.73 -11.73
N VAL A 59 -10.36 -14.64 -10.77
CA VAL A 59 -9.89 -14.42 -9.39
C VAL A 59 -8.36 -14.40 -9.35
N ALA A 60 -7.68 -15.27 -10.11
CA ALA A 60 -6.23 -15.27 -10.23
C ALA A 60 -5.71 -13.96 -10.84
N ASP A 61 -6.33 -13.47 -11.90
CA ASP A 61 -5.96 -12.23 -12.56
C ASP A 61 -6.21 -11.01 -11.64
N ILE A 62 -7.31 -11.00 -10.87
CA ILE A 62 -7.56 -9.96 -9.86
C ILE A 62 -6.45 -10.01 -8.79
N GLY A 63 -6.17 -11.21 -8.27
CA GLY A 63 -5.13 -11.41 -7.28
C GLY A 63 -3.77 -10.90 -7.76
N ALA A 64 -3.37 -11.29 -8.97
CA ALA A 64 -2.14 -10.80 -9.60
C ALA A 64 -2.14 -9.27 -9.77
N ALA A 65 -3.27 -8.69 -10.22
CA ALA A 65 -3.40 -7.24 -10.43
C ALA A 65 -3.27 -6.44 -9.13
N ILE A 66 -3.65 -7.01 -7.98
CA ILE A 66 -3.50 -6.37 -6.66
C ILE A 66 -2.25 -6.86 -5.90
N GLY A 67 -1.35 -7.58 -6.56
CA GLY A 67 -0.07 -8.01 -6.00
C GLY A 67 -0.17 -9.19 -5.01
N LEU A 68 -1.25 -9.96 -5.02
CA LEU A 68 -1.29 -11.23 -4.29
C LEU A 68 -0.28 -12.21 -4.90
N PRO A 69 0.36 -13.06 -4.07
CA PRO A 69 1.17 -14.16 -4.57
C PRO A 69 0.36 -15.05 -5.52
N ALA A 70 1.02 -15.66 -6.49
CA ALA A 70 0.35 -16.61 -7.39
C ALA A 70 -0.28 -17.76 -6.59
N ARG A 71 -1.47 -18.21 -6.99
CA ARG A 71 -2.08 -19.41 -6.43
C ARG A 71 -1.12 -20.60 -6.57
N GLY A 72 -1.00 -21.42 -5.52
CA GLY A 72 -0.05 -22.53 -5.41
C GLY A 72 1.34 -22.14 -4.91
N SER A 73 1.64 -20.85 -4.72
CA SER A 73 2.93 -20.40 -4.17
C SER A 73 3.10 -20.70 -2.69
N SER A 74 1.99 -20.74 -1.93
CA SER A 74 1.98 -21.05 -0.51
C SER A 74 0.57 -21.46 -0.05
N ALA A 75 0.49 -22.17 1.08
CA ALA A 75 -0.79 -22.54 1.69
C ALA A 75 -1.64 -21.31 2.06
N GLN A 76 -1.00 -20.19 2.41
CA GLN A 76 -1.70 -18.95 2.72
C GLN A 76 -2.27 -18.27 1.48
N ALA A 77 -1.51 -18.23 0.38
CA ALA A 77 -2.02 -17.74 -0.90
C ALA A 77 -3.22 -18.58 -1.35
N ASP A 78 -3.10 -19.91 -1.31
CA ASP A 78 -4.20 -20.82 -1.67
C ASP A 78 -5.44 -20.61 -0.82
N HIS A 79 -5.27 -20.37 0.48
CA HIS A 79 -6.37 -20.05 1.37
C HIS A 79 -7.08 -18.75 0.95
N ILE A 80 -6.34 -17.68 0.64
CA ILE A 80 -6.92 -16.41 0.17
C ILE A 80 -7.74 -16.62 -1.11
N TYR A 81 -7.21 -17.33 -2.11
CA TYR A 81 -7.95 -17.62 -3.34
C TYR A 81 -9.21 -18.46 -3.07
N SER A 82 -9.13 -19.41 -2.13
CA SER A 82 -10.30 -20.23 -1.76
C SER A 82 -11.40 -19.42 -1.07
N GLU A 83 -11.04 -18.48 -0.19
CA GLU A 83 -12.01 -17.61 0.48
C GLU A 83 -12.72 -16.70 -0.54
N VAL A 84 -11.99 -16.11 -1.49
CA VAL A 84 -12.61 -15.28 -2.54
C VAL A 84 -13.57 -16.10 -3.40
N LEU A 85 -13.19 -17.32 -3.81
CA LEU A 85 -14.09 -18.21 -4.57
C LEU A 85 -15.33 -18.64 -3.75
N ASN A 86 -15.18 -18.80 -2.44
CA ASN A 86 -16.29 -19.10 -1.54
C ASN A 86 -17.28 -17.92 -1.43
N GLU A 87 -16.79 -16.67 -1.46
CA GLU A 87 -17.66 -15.48 -1.50
C GLU A 87 -18.51 -15.42 -2.77
N PHE A 88 -17.96 -15.79 -3.93
CA PHE A 88 -18.75 -15.89 -5.16
C PHE A 88 -19.84 -16.96 -5.09
N THR A 89 -19.58 -18.08 -4.42
CA THR A 89 -20.47 -19.26 -4.39
C THR A 89 -21.35 -19.36 -3.14
N HIS A 90 -21.21 -18.43 -2.19
CA HIS A 90 -21.84 -18.45 -0.87
C HIS A 90 -21.72 -19.81 -0.15
N GLY A 91 -20.63 -20.55 -0.43
CA GLY A 91 -20.34 -21.88 0.10
C GLY A 91 -21.36 -22.98 -0.24
N LYS A 92 -22.25 -22.77 -1.22
CA LYS A 92 -23.41 -23.65 -1.48
C LYS A 92 -23.67 -24.02 -2.94
N GLN A 93 -23.10 -23.30 -3.91
CA GLN A 93 -23.34 -23.56 -5.33
C GLN A 93 -22.04 -23.80 -6.09
N ASP A 94 -22.02 -24.82 -6.95
CA ASP A 94 -20.88 -25.12 -7.82
C ASP A 94 -20.76 -24.14 -9.01
N SER A 95 -21.75 -23.26 -9.19
CA SER A 95 -21.81 -22.24 -10.24
C SER A 95 -22.54 -20.97 -9.79
N VAL A 96 -22.26 -19.85 -10.45
CA VAL A 96 -22.75 -18.51 -10.10
C VAL A 96 -23.49 -17.90 -11.28
N SER A 97 -24.68 -17.36 -11.06
CA SER A 97 -25.43 -16.64 -12.10
C SER A 97 -24.86 -15.25 -12.36
N LYS A 98 -25.16 -14.67 -13.53
CA LYS A 98 -24.72 -13.30 -13.86
C LYS A 98 -25.08 -12.23 -12.82
N PRO A 99 -26.32 -12.18 -12.27
CA PRO A 99 -26.66 -11.21 -11.22
C PRO A 99 -25.84 -11.39 -9.93
N GLU A 100 -25.54 -12.63 -9.55
CA GLU A 100 -24.70 -12.94 -8.38
C GLU A 100 -23.25 -12.51 -8.62
N PHE A 101 -22.68 -12.86 -9.79
CA PHE A 101 -21.35 -12.40 -10.21
C PHE A 101 -21.25 -10.87 -10.20
N GLN A 102 -22.27 -10.19 -10.73
CA GLN A 102 -22.34 -8.73 -10.73
C GLN A 102 -22.31 -8.14 -9.33
N HIS A 103 -23.09 -8.71 -8.40
CA HIS A 103 -23.16 -8.23 -7.03
C HIS A 103 -21.81 -8.38 -6.32
N VAL A 104 -21.22 -9.57 -6.37
CA VAL A 104 -19.95 -9.84 -5.70
C VAL A 104 -18.82 -8.99 -6.30
N LEU A 105 -18.77 -8.85 -7.62
CA LEU A 105 -17.79 -7.98 -8.29
C LEU A 105 -17.96 -6.50 -7.88
N SER A 106 -19.20 -6.03 -7.72
CA SER A 106 -19.50 -4.69 -7.22
C SER A 106 -18.95 -4.48 -5.81
N ASP A 107 -19.21 -5.42 -4.90
CA ASP A 107 -18.74 -5.34 -3.51
C ASP A 107 -17.21 -5.33 -3.42
N ILE A 108 -16.54 -6.18 -4.21
CA ILE A 108 -15.08 -6.21 -4.29
C ILE A 108 -14.52 -4.87 -4.79
N LEU A 109 -15.02 -4.35 -5.90
CA LEU A 109 -14.53 -3.10 -6.49
C LEU A 109 -14.80 -1.89 -5.58
N LEU A 110 -15.96 -1.84 -4.93
CA LEU A 110 -16.26 -0.80 -3.94
C LEU A 110 -15.38 -0.91 -2.70
N GLY A 111 -15.07 -2.14 -2.27
CA GLY A 111 -14.09 -2.40 -1.22
C GLY A 111 -12.71 -1.88 -1.58
N MET A 112 -12.22 -2.17 -2.80
CA MET A 112 -10.96 -1.62 -3.32
C MET A 112 -10.98 -0.08 -3.38
N ALA A 113 -12.08 0.50 -3.88
CA ALA A 113 -12.25 1.95 -3.94
C ALA A 113 -12.34 2.61 -2.55
N ALA A 114 -12.82 1.90 -1.54
CA ALA A 114 -12.79 2.37 -0.15
C ALA A 114 -11.38 2.27 0.43
N GLY A 115 -10.65 1.18 0.15
CA GLY A 115 -9.26 0.98 0.52
C GLY A 115 -8.34 2.06 -0.05
N LEU A 116 -8.36 2.28 -1.37
CA LEU A 116 -7.57 3.32 -2.03
C LEU A 116 -7.93 4.74 -1.59
N LYS A 117 -9.20 4.98 -1.21
CA LYS A 117 -9.60 6.27 -0.66
C LYS A 117 -8.96 6.52 0.70
N ARG A 118 -8.78 5.46 1.50
CA ARG A 118 -8.11 5.52 2.80
C ARG A 118 -6.60 5.64 2.63
N ASP A 119 -6.03 4.78 1.80
CA ASP A 119 -4.59 4.64 1.56
C ASP A 119 -4.30 4.87 0.06
N PRO A 120 -4.25 6.14 -0.42
CA PRO A 120 -4.04 6.44 -1.82
C PRO A 120 -2.62 6.12 -2.28
N ILE A 121 -2.49 5.67 -3.54
CA ILE A 121 -1.20 5.39 -4.15
C ILE A 121 -0.80 6.58 -5.02
N MET A 122 0.37 7.15 -4.77
CA MET A 122 0.96 8.21 -5.59
C MET A 122 1.92 7.61 -6.62
N ILE A 123 1.64 7.83 -7.90
CA ILE A 123 2.54 7.47 -8.99
C ILE A 123 3.46 8.67 -9.23
N LEU A 124 4.72 8.51 -8.86
CA LEU A 124 5.77 9.52 -8.97
C LEU A 124 6.64 9.20 -10.19
N ARG A 125 6.89 10.21 -11.02
CA ARG A 125 7.85 10.13 -12.11
C ARG A 125 9.16 10.77 -11.68
N MET A 126 10.17 9.94 -11.40
CA MET A 126 11.51 10.38 -11.01
C MET A 126 12.34 10.67 -12.25
N ASP A 127 12.48 11.95 -12.58
CA ASP A 127 13.26 12.43 -13.73
C ASP A 127 14.50 13.24 -13.34
N GLY A 128 14.83 13.29 -12.05
CA GLY A 128 16.00 13.97 -11.53
C GLY A 128 15.84 15.48 -11.32
N GLU A 129 14.70 16.09 -11.64
CA GLU A 129 14.46 17.51 -11.35
C GLU A 129 14.46 17.76 -9.84
N ASP A 130 13.65 17.01 -9.08
CA ASP A 130 13.57 17.10 -7.62
C ASP A 130 14.92 16.78 -6.94
N LEU A 131 15.70 15.86 -7.53
CA LEU A 131 17.02 15.51 -7.01
C LEU A 131 18.02 16.65 -7.21
N ASN A 132 17.98 17.33 -8.35
CA ASN A 132 18.78 18.53 -8.57
C ASN A 132 18.34 19.67 -7.64
N GLU A 133 17.04 19.87 -7.42
CA GLU A 133 16.54 20.87 -6.47
C GLU A 133 17.05 20.59 -5.06
N PHE A 134 17.02 19.32 -4.62
CA PHE A 134 17.59 18.90 -3.34
C PHE A 134 19.08 19.25 -3.24
N VAL A 135 19.86 18.88 -4.25
CA VAL A 135 21.31 19.09 -4.31
C VAL A 135 21.72 20.58 -4.28
N GLU A 136 20.88 21.45 -4.84
CA GLU A 136 21.10 22.91 -4.84
C GLU A 136 20.44 23.61 -3.63
N SER A 137 19.72 22.87 -2.79
CA SER A 137 19.09 23.41 -1.60
C SER A 137 20.09 23.67 -0.47
N THR A 138 19.70 24.55 0.46
CA THR A 138 20.47 24.79 1.70
C THR A 138 20.46 23.61 2.67
N ALA A 139 19.57 22.63 2.47
CA ALA A 139 19.44 21.46 3.33
C ALA A 139 20.49 20.38 3.01
N TYR A 140 21.00 20.36 1.77
CA TYR A 140 21.92 19.34 1.27
C TYR A 140 23.14 19.12 2.18
N GLU A 141 23.78 20.19 2.65
CA GLU A 141 24.98 20.08 3.50
C GLU A 141 24.68 19.41 4.84
N ALA A 142 23.64 19.84 5.54
CA ALA A 142 23.26 19.25 6.83
C ALA A 142 22.88 17.77 6.68
N GLU A 143 22.16 17.43 5.61
CA GLU A 143 21.73 16.05 5.35
C GLU A 143 22.88 15.16 4.91
N ALA A 144 23.77 15.62 4.02
CA ALA A 144 24.94 14.87 3.59
C ALA A 144 25.87 14.53 4.77
N VAL A 145 26.05 15.47 5.71
CA VAL A 145 26.80 15.21 6.95
C VAL A 145 26.10 14.17 7.82
N ALA A 146 24.78 14.28 8.00
CA ALA A 146 24.02 13.32 8.79
C ALA A 146 24.07 11.90 8.17
N ILE A 147 23.92 11.79 6.85
CA ILE A 147 24.03 10.53 6.11
C ILE A 147 25.43 9.95 6.27
N PHE A 148 26.47 10.76 6.12
CA PHE A 148 27.86 10.31 6.26
C PHE A 148 28.12 9.69 7.64
N SER A 149 27.66 10.35 8.72
CA SER A 149 27.81 9.83 10.08
C SER A 149 27.05 8.51 10.33
N GLN A 150 25.96 8.25 9.62
CA GLN A 150 25.18 7.02 9.76
C GLN A 150 25.80 5.83 9.00
N ILE A 151 26.48 6.09 7.88
CA ILE A 151 27.13 5.05 7.07
C ILE A 151 28.57 4.76 7.49
N GLU A 152 29.14 5.55 8.41
CA GLU A 152 30.54 5.46 8.82
C GLU A 152 30.81 4.20 9.65
N SER A 153 31.18 3.12 8.95
CA SER A 153 31.85 1.97 9.52
C SER A 153 33.34 2.04 9.12
N GLY A 154 34.17 2.60 10.00
CA GLY A 154 35.64 2.81 9.89
C GLY A 154 36.37 2.33 8.62
N ASN A 155 37.02 3.27 7.92
CA ASN A 155 37.87 3.10 6.71
C ASN A 155 37.16 2.66 5.41
N ALA A 156 35.85 2.83 5.30
CA ALA A 156 35.15 2.57 4.04
C ALA A 156 35.66 3.51 2.91
N SER A 157 35.79 2.95 1.71
CA SER A 157 36.13 3.69 0.49
C SER A 157 34.92 4.46 -0.05
N LEU A 158 35.13 5.53 -0.82
CA LEU A 158 34.04 6.27 -1.47
C LEU A 158 33.17 5.36 -2.37
N ARG A 159 33.78 4.36 -3.01
CA ARG A 159 33.08 3.33 -3.79
C ARG A 159 31.99 2.60 -3.00
N GLN A 160 32.19 2.42 -1.69
CA GLN A 160 31.23 1.78 -0.79
C GLN A 160 30.29 2.79 -0.14
N CYS A 161 30.81 3.96 0.26
CA CYS A 161 30.03 4.99 0.93
C CYS A 161 28.97 5.61 0.02
N LEU A 162 29.28 5.89 -1.25
CA LEU A 162 28.35 6.59 -2.14
C LEU A 162 27.05 5.80 -2.42
N PRO A 163 27.08 4.51 -2.82
CA PRO A 163 25.85 3.73 -2.96
C PRO A 163 25.13 3.49 -1.62
N ALA A 164 25.87 3.39 -0.51
CA ALA A 164 25.26 3.27 0.82
C ALA A 164 24.51 4.54 1.22
N ALA A 165 25.05 5.72 0.90
CA ALA A 165 24.41 7.01 1.12
C ALA A 165 23.12 7.16 0.33
N LEU A 166 23.08 6.69 -0.93
CA LEU A 166 21.85 6.70 -1.73
C LEU A 166 20.69 5.94 -1.09
N ARG A 167 20.97 4.91 -0.29
CA ARG A 167 19.92 4.16 0.43
C ARG A 167 19.26 4.96 1.55
N GLN A 168 19.87 6.07 1.98
CA GLN A 168 19.29 7.00 2.94
C GLN A 168 18.43 8.07 2.27
N LEU A 169 18.56 8.23 0.95
CA LEU A 169 17.70 9.14 0.19
C LEU A 169 16.39 8.43 -0.18
N THR A 170 15.30 9.17 -0.07
CA THR A 170 13.94 8.73 -0.39
C THR A 170 13.39 9.46 -1.61
N VAL A 171 12.16 9.12 -1.98
CA VAL A 171 11.37 9.83 -3.00
C VAL A 171 11.22 11.32 -2.70
N ASP A 172 11.27 11.74 -1.42
CA ASP A 172 11.24 13.15 -1.04
C ASP A 172 12.48 13.93 -1.48
N HIS A 173 13.57 13.23 -1.74
CA HIS A 173 14.80 13.80 -2.25
C HIS A 173 14.85 13.71 -3.79
N GLY A 174 13.79 13.26 -4.45
CA GLY A 174 13.77 12.98 -5.88
C GLY A 174 14.51 11.70 -6.28
N MET A 175 14.87 10.85 -5.30
CA MET A 175 15.62 9.62 -5.53
C MET A 175 14.67 8.40 -5.57
N PRO A 176 14.63 7.61 -6.66
CA PRO A 176 13.94 6.33 -6.65
C PRO A 176 14.63 5.34 -5.69
N PRO A 177 13.93 4.30 -5.20
CA PRO A 177 14.50 3.31 -4.26
C PRO A 177 15.82 2.72 -4.75
N ALA A 178 16.93 3.10 -4.10
CA ALA A 178 18.27 2.71 -4.53
C ALA A 178 18.57 1.20 -4.36
N SER A 179 17.75 0.48 -3.59
CA SER A 179 17.80 -0.97 -3.44
C SER A 179 17.17 -1.73 -4.60
N ASP A 180 16.37 -1.06 -5.44
CA ASP A 180 15.71 -1.69 -6.57
C ASP A 180 16.72 -2.10 -7.65
N SER A 181 16.49 -3.28 -8.24
CA SER A 181 17.40 -3.86 -9.24
C SER A 181 17.51 -3.03 -10.52
N LEU A 182 16.39 -2.45 -11.00
CA LEU A 182 16.37 -1.63 -12.20
C LEU A 182 17.06 -0.30 -11.95
N VAL A 183 16.82 0.32 -10.79
CA VAL A 183 17.51 1.56 -10.37
C VAL A 183 19.02 1.31 -10.26
N MET A 184 19.42 0.20 -9.64
CA MET A 184 20.82 -0.17 -9.49
C MET A 184 21.52 -0.33 -10.85
N GLU A 185 20.96 -1.16 -11.72
CA GLU A 185 21.56 -1.53 -13.01
C GLU A 185 21.54 -0.36 -14.02
N LYS A 186 20.46 0.43 -14.06
CA LYS A 186 20.25 1.44 -15.11
C LYS A 186 20.71 2.84 -14.71
N VAL A 187 20.81 3.14 -13.42
CA VAL A 187 21.10 4.50 -12.93
C VAL A 187 22.34 4.52 -12.07
N ILE A 188 22.38 3.74 -10.99
CA ILE A 188 23.41 3.84 -9.95
C ILE A 188 24.76 3.32 -10.44
N GLU A 189 24.84 2.08 -10.92
CA GLU A 189 26.11 1.49 -11.39
C GLU A 189 26.74 2.29 -12.53
N PRO A 190 26.00 2.69 -13.58
CA PRO A 190 26.55 3.54 -14.62
C PRO A 190 26.99 4.92 -14.11
N ALA A 191 26.31 5.50 -13.11
CA ALA A 191 26.72 6.76 -12.51
C ALA A 191 28.03 6.64 -11.75
N LEU A 192 28.24 5.52 -11.06
CA LEU A 192 29.48 5.27 -10.32
C LEU A 192 30.67 5.08 -11.27
N GLN A 193 30.44 4.50 -12.46
CA GLN A 193 31.46 4.32 -13.49
C GLN A 193 31.91 5.63 -14.16
N GLU A 194 31.10 6.69 -14.13
CA GLU A 194 31.50 8.01 -14.62
C GLU A 194 32.44 8.74 -13.67
N LEU A 195 32.51 8.34 -12.40
CA LEU A 195 33.42 8.94 -11.43
C LEU A 195 34.85 8.39 -11.61
N PRO A 196 35.89 9.23 -11.43
CA PRO A 196 37.28 8.80 -11.57
C PRO A 196 37.64 7.68 -10.59
N ALA A 197 38.12 6.54 -11.11
CA ALA A 197 38.43 5.35 -10.30
C ALA A 197 39.49 5.61 -9.21
N ASP A 198 40.44 6.50 -9.48
CA ASP A 198 41.51 6.89 -8.55
C ASP A 198 41.00 7.70 -7.35
N GLN A 199 39.80 8.28 -7.45
CA GLN A 199 39.14 8.99 -6.35
C GLN A 199 38.29 8.03 -5.54
N LEU A 200 37.60 7.09 -6.18
CA LEU A 200 36.69 6.14 -5.54
C LEU A 200 37.34 5.20 -4.52
N ASP A 201 38.62 4.87 -4.71
CA ASP A 201 39.33 3.92 -3.85
C ASP A 201 39.99 4.60 -2.62
N ARG A 202 39.84 5.93 -2.48
CA ARG A 202 40.35 6.69 -1.33
C ARG A 202 39.43 6.52 -0.11
N PRO A 203 39.98 6.60 1.12
CA PRO A 203 39.15 6.64 2.32
C PRO A 203 38.25 7.87 2.29
N ALA A 204 36.97 7.67 2.61
CA ALA A 204 36.01 8.76 2.65
C ALA A 204 36.26 9.62 3.89
N SER A 205 36.73 10.86 3.70
CA SER A 205 36.60 11.91 4.72
C SER A 205 35.30 12.67 4.49
N GLN A 206 34.75 13.32 5.52
CA GLN A 206 33.49 14.07 5.40
C GLN A 206 33.50 15.10 4.26
N GLU A 207 34.57 15.89 4.13
CA GLU A 207 34.69 16.91 3.07
C GLU A 207 34.74 16.26 1.68
N VAL A 208 35.53 15.20 1.51
CA VAL A 208 35.65 14.51 0.22
C VAL A 208 34.33 13.83 -0.14
N PHE A 209 33.68 13.17 0.84
CA PHE A 209 32.37 12.57 0.65
C PHE A 209 31.34 13.61 0.22
N PHE A 210 31.26 14.76 0.90
CA PHE A 210 30.30 15.81 0.57
C PHE A 210 30.40 16.27 -0.89
N GLN A 211 31.62 16.52 -1.36
CA GLN A 211 31.87 16.97 -2.74
C GLN A 211 31.59 15.86 -3.77
N GLU A 212 32.06 14.64 -3.52
CA GLU A 212 31.86 13.53 -4.45
C GLU A 212 30.42 13.04 -4.46
N PHE A 213 29.72 13.07 -3.34
CA PHE A 213 28.29 12.78 -3.28
C PHE A 213 27.49 13.80 -4.08
N LYS A 214 27.85 15.09 -4.00
CA LYS A 214 27.19 16.14 -4.79
C LYS A 214 27.32 15.88 -6.29
N LYS A 215 28.54 15.56 -6.75
CA LYS A 215 28.80 15.21 -8.15
C LYS A 215 28.05 13.96 -8.57
N TYR A 216 28.05 12.94 -7.71
CA TYR A 216 27.39 11.68 -7.96
C TYR A 216 25.88 11.83 -8.13
N LEU A 217 25.23 12.59 -7.25
CA LEU A 217 23.80 12.92 -7.36
C LEU A 217 23.50 13.71 -8.64
N GLY A 218 24.36 14.63 -9.06
CA GLY A 218 24.21 15.34 -10.33
C GLY A 218 24.31 14.43 -11.57
N VAL A 219 25.16 13.41 -11.53
CA VAL A 219 25.26 12.39 -12.59
C VAL A 219 24.00 11.50 -12.60
N ILE A 220 23.50 11.11 -11.42
CA ILE A 220 22.26 10.35 -11.28
C ILE A 220 21.07 11.13 -11.81
N ALA A 221 20.95 12.41 -11.44
CA ALA A 221 19.88 13.27 -11.92
C ALA A 221 19.86 13.37 -13.45
N ARG A 222 21.02 13.52 -14.08
CA ARG A 222 21.12 13.51 -15.56
C ARG A 222 20.65 12.19 -16.16
N ARG A 223 20.99 11.05 -15.55
CA ARG A 223 20.50 9.75 -16.01
C ARG A 223 19.00 9.57 -15.85
N LEU A 224 18.43 10.09 -14.77
CA LEU A 224 16.98 10.09 -14.58
C LEU A 224 16.27 10.99 -15.61
N GLN A 225 16.91 12.06 -16.09
CA GLN A 225 16.37 12.88 -17.19
C GLN A 225 16.32 12.10 -18.51
N GLU A 226 17.37 11.31 -18.80
CA GLU A 226 17.43 10.46 -20.00
C GLU A 226 16.46 9.27 -19.90
N ARG A 227 16.36 8.67 -18.71
CA ARG A 227 15.50 7.52 -18.42
C ARG A 227 14.80 7.69 -17.07
N PRO A 228 13.62 8.34 -17.08
CA PRO A 228 12.82 8.50 -15.87
C PRO A 228 12.39 7.16 -15.30
N ILE A 229 12.27 7.09 -13.98
CA ILE A 229 11.81 5.91 -13.26
C ILE A 229 10.45 6.20 -12.63
N ILE A 230 9.49 5.30 -12.83
CA ILE A 230 8.17 5.42 -12.22
C ILE A 230 8.19 4.69 -10.88
N VAL A 231 7.72 5.36 -9.83
CA VAL A 231 7.66 4.84 -8.47
C VAL A 231 6.23 4.94 -7.97
N ALA A 232 5.65 3.83 -7.53
CA ALA A 232 4.45 3.83 -6.72
C ALA A 232 4.85 4.09 -5.25
N HIS A 233 4.35 5.20 -4.72
CA HIS A 233 4.62 5.67 -3.37
C HIS A 233 3.33 5.68 -2.57
N THR A 234 3.36 5.09 -1.38
CA THR A 234 2.30 5.21 -0.38
C THR A 234 2.86 5.86 0.86
N GLU A 235 2.07 6.71 1.50
CA GLU A 235 2.41 7.37 2.76
C GLU A 235 1.16 7.40 3.63
N ASN A 236 1.24 6.69 4.76
CA ASN A 236 0.16 6.59 5.73
C ASN A 236 0.63 7.20 7.05
N THR A 237 -0.18 8.11 7.59
CA THR A 237 0.04 8.69 8.91
C THR A 237 -1.02 8.17 9.86
N PHE A 238 -0.57 7.45 10.87
CA PHE A 238 -1.40 6.97 11.96
C PHE A 238 -1.33 7.97 13.11
N ASP A 239 -2.40 8.75 13.22
CA ASP A 239 -2.61 9.73 14.27
C ASP A 239 -3.88 9.39 15.08
N GLY A 240 -4.04 10.01 16.25
CA GLY A 240 -5.22 9.81 17.08
C GLY A 240 -6.52 10.37 16.47
N ALA A 241 -6.50 10.99 15.28
CA ALA A 241 -7.64 11.75 14.76
C ALA A 241 -8.82 10.85 14.38
N GLY A 242 -8.55 9.68 13.76
CA GLY A 242 -9.58 8.72 13.41
C GLY A 242 -10.32 8.19 14.65
N ILE A 243 -9.57 7.84 15.69
CA ILE A 243 -10.11 7.42 16.98
C ILE A 243 -10.90 8.56 17.64
N ARG A 244 -10.35 9.77 17.68
CA ARG A 244 -11.02 10.95 18.23
C ARG A 244 -12.36 11.20 17.55
N LYS A 245 -12.40 11.08 16.22
CA LYS A 245 -13.62 11.27 15.42
C LYS A 245 -14.70 10.27 15.81
N ILE A 246 -14.36 8.98 15.95
CA ILE A 246 -15.36 7.97 16.34
C ILE A 246 -15.81 8.19 17.80
N LEU A 247 -14.88 8.44 18.73
CA LEU A 247 -15.19 8.65 20.15
C LEU A 247 -16.05 9.90 20.39
N SER A 248 -15.96 10.89 19.51
CA SER A 248 -16.79 12.11 19.58
C SER A 248 -18.25 11.86 19.18
N ASN A 249 -18.54 10.80 18.42
CA ASN A 249 -19.89 10.42 18.03
C ASN A 249 -20.34 9.18 18.81
N LYS A 250 -20.92 9.42 19.99
CA LYS A 250 -21.37 8.36 20.90
C LYS A 250 -22.30 7.33 20.24
N PHE A 251 -23.20 7.77 19.35
CA PHE A 251 -24.15 6.86 18.70
C PHE A 251 -23.45 5.89 17.74
N GLU A 252 -22.61 6.42 16.83
CA GLU A 252 -21.86 5.60 15.88
C GLU A 252 -20.87 4.68 16.58
N PHE A 253 -20.23 5.18 17.64
CA PHE A 253 -19.29 4.37 18.43
C PHE A 253 -19.98 3.22 19.16
N GLU A 254 -21.10 3.46 19.83
CA GLU A 254 -21.87 2.39 20.49
C GLU A 254 -22.37 1.35 19.49
N LYS A 255 -22.89 1.78 18.32
CA LYS A 255 -23.30 0.88 17.25
C LYS A 255 -22.15 -0.01 16.77
N LEU A 256 -20.95 0.55 16.68
CA LEU A 256 -19.76 -0.18 16.26
C LEU A 256 -19.31 -1.19 17.35
N LEU A 257 -19.39 -0.80 18.63
CA LEU A 257 -19.15 -1.70 19.76
C LEU A 257 -20.18 -2.84 19.85
N ASP A 258 -21.46 -2.56 19.59
CA ASP A 258 -22.52 -3.56 19.49
C ASP A 258 -22.22 -4.58 18.40
N SER A 259 -21.87 -4.08 17.21
CA SER A 259 -21.52 -4.92 16.05
C SER A 259 -20.37 -5.87 16.38
N VAL A 260 -19.28 -5.35 16.95
CA VAL A 260 -18.11 -6.17 17.29
C VAL A 260 -18.43 -7.16 18.41
N TRP A 261 -19.23 -6.77 19.40
CA TRP A 261 -19.63 -7.65 20.49
C TRP A 261 -20.42 -8.87 19.99
N VAL A 262 -21.32 -8.68 19.02
CA VAL A 262 -22.12 -9.76 18.43
C VAL A 262 -21.24 -10.82 17.78
N ASP A 263 -20.18 -10.41 17.09
CA ASP A 263 -19.33 -11.34 16.35
C ASP A 263 -18.30 -12.09 17.20
N VAL A 264 -18.04 -11.63 18.41
CA VAL A 264 -16.99 -12.23 19.26
C VAL A 264 -17.52 -13.51 19.91
N PRO A 265 -16.77 -14.64 19.83
CA PRO A 265 -17.21 -15.91 20.41
C PRO A 265 -17.57 -15.82 21.89
N LYS A 266 -18.70 -16.43 22.26
CA LYS A 266 -19.16 -16.54 23.66
C LYS A 266 -18.80 -17.91 24.19
N GLU A 267 -18.15 -17.95 25.36
CA GLU A 267 -17.77 -19.22 25.99
C GLU A 267 -18.94 -19.77 26.81
N HIS A 268 -19.43 -19.01 27.80
CA HIS A 268 -20.59 -19.37 28.62
C HIS A 268 -21.30 -18.13 29.19
N LYS A 269 -22.65 -18.16 29.27
CA LYS A 269 -23.49 -17.10 29.87
C LYS A 269 -23.22 -15.68 29.31
N ASP A 270 -23.14 -15.55 27.99
CA ASP A 270 -22.89 -14.28 27.29
C ASP A 270 -21.58 -13.58 27.70
N ARG A 271 -20.61 -14.34 28.24
CA ARG A 271 -19.27 -13.83 28.54
C ARG A 271 -18.30 -14.22 27.44
N THR A 272 -17.31 -13.36 27.22
CA THR A 272 -16.20 -13.63 26.31
C THR A 272 -14.87 -13.48 27.01
N SER A 273 -13.85 -14.21 26.58
CA SER A 273 -12.49 -14.05 27.10
C SER A 273 -11.86 -12.76 26.56
N LYS A 274 -11.12 -12.05 27.40
CA LYS A 274 -10.34 -10.87 26.99
C LYS A 274 -9.36 -11.12 25.84
N LYS A 275 -8.98 -12.39 25.55
CA LYS A 275 -8.17 -12.74 24.38
C LYS A 275 -8.77 -12.27 23.05
N TYR A 276 -10.09 -12.08 22.99
CA TYR A 276 -10.79 -11.57 21.81
C TYR A 276 -10.80 -10.05 21.69
N LEU A 277 -10.26 -9.30 22.67
CA LEU A 277 -10.17 -7.84 22.59
C LEU A 277 -9.27 -7.38 21.44
N ARG A 278 -8.17 -8.09 21.14
CA ARG A 278 -7.32 -7.78 19.97
C ARG A 278 -8.08 -7.98 18.66
N VAL A 279 -8.77 -9.12 18.52
CA VAL A 279 -9.62 -9.42 17.35
C VAL A 279 -10.71 -8.37 17.18
N ALA A 280 -11.31 -7.94 18.29
CA ALA A 280 -12.31 -6.88 18.28
C ALA A 280 -11.70 -5.53 17.87
N LEU A 281 -10.53 -5.17 18.39
CA LEU A 281 -9.84 -3.94 17.97
C LEU A 281 -9.51 -3.97 16.47
N ASP A 282 -9.05 -5.10 15.93
CA ASP A 282 -8.78 -5.26 14.50
C ASP A 282 -10.02 -5.03 13.64
N LYS A 283 -11.20 -5.48 14.10
CA LYS A 283 -12.47 -5.19 13.41
C LYS A 283 -12.81 -3.70 13.41
N LEU A 284 -12.37 -2.96 14.42
CA LEU A 284 -12.58 -1.51 14.54
C LEU A 284 -11.53 -0.71 13.76
N ALA A 285 -10.35 -1.28 13.51
CA ALA A 285 -9.17 -0.57 13.04
C ALA A 285 -9.46 0.27 11.79
N ALA A 286 -10.16 -0.30 10.81
CA ALA A 286 -10.55 0.41 9.58
C ALA A 286 -11.45 1.64 9.83
N SER A 287 -12.34 1.58 10.82
CA SER A 287 -13.23 2.69 11.18
C SER A 287 -12.51 3.82 11.94
N VAL A 288 -11.36 3.52 12.53
CA VAL A 288 -10.59 4.47 13.35
C VAL A 288 -9.24 4.87 12.73
N ASN A 289 -9.03 4.52 11.47
CA ASN A 289 -7.80 4.79 10.71
C ASN A 289 -6.54 4.19 11.37
N LEU A 290 -6.66 2.98 11.91
CA LEU A 290 -5.53 2.17 12.35
C LEU A 290 -5.29 1.04 11.34
N PRO A 291 -4.03 0.60 11.18
CA PRO A 291 -3.74 -0.60 10.41
C PRO A 291 -4.21 -1.84 11.20
N PRO A 292 -4.46 -2.97 10.53
CA PRO A 292 -4.65 -4.25 11.21
C PRO A 292 -3.42 -4.57 12.08
N TYR A 293 -3.64 -5.20 13.24
CA TYR A 293 -2.55 -5.63 14.11
C TYR A 293 -1.60 -6.59 13.38
N GLY A 294 -0.30 -6.38 13.50
CA GLY A 294 0.74 -7.13 12.79
C GLY A 294 1.17 -6.52 11.45
N ALA A 295 0.48 -5.46 10.98
CA ALA A 295 0.84 -4.81 9.71
C ALA A 295 1.93 -3.75 9.88
N VAL A 296 2.02 -3.09 11.03
CA VAL A 296 2.98 -2.02 11.32
C VAL A 296 3.49 -2.16 12.75
N ASP A 297 4.72 -2.65 12.89
CA ASP A 297 5.35 -2.94 14.20
C ASP A 297 5.33 -1.75 15.16
N GLN A 298 5.51 -0.52 14.66
CA GLN A 298 5.49 0.69 15.50
C GLN A 298 4.09 0.96 16.06
N VAL A 299 3.04 0.73 15.27
CA VAL A 299 1.65 0.89 15.74
C VAL A 299 1.28 -0.26 16.67
N ASP A 300 1.74 -1.48 16.39
CA ASP A 300 1.54 -2.63 17.27
C ASP A 300 2.17 -2.42 18.65
N ALA A 301 3.33 -1.76 18.71
CA ALA A 301 3.94 -1.37 19.98
C ALA A 301 3.03 -0.43 20.79
N VAL A 302 2.42 0.57 20.14
CA VAL A 302 1.45 1.49 20.79
C VAL A 302 0.21 0.74 21.28
N VAL A 303 -0.33 -0.16 20.45
CA VAL A 303 -1.47 -1.00 20.82
C VAL A 303 -1.13 -1.89 22.01
N ASN A 304 0.02 -2.56 22.00
CA ASN A 304 0.45 -3.43 23.09
C ASN A 304 0.63 -2.67 24.41
N GLU A 305 1.16 -1.45 24.39
CA GLU A 305 1.22 -0.61 25.59
C GLU A 305 -0.17 -0.20 26.09
N ALA A 306 -1.11 0.12 25.19
CA ALA A 306 -2.49 0.40 25.57
C ALA A 306 -3.18 -0.82 26.24
N PHE A 307 -2.95 -2.03 25.73
CA PHE A 307 -3.46 -3.27 26.34
C PHE A 307 -2.90 -3.51 27.75
N LYS A 308 -1.61 -3.23 27.96
CA LYS A 308 -0.98 -3.31 29.29
C LYS A 308 -1.60 -2.30 30.25
N MET A 309 -1.79 -1.05 29.82
CA MET A 309 -2.40 0.01 30.64
C MET A 309 -3.84 -0.32 31.05
N ALA A 310 -4.62 -0.94 30.17
CA ALA A 310 -6.00 -1.36 30.43
C ALA A 310 -6.13 -2.69 31.19
N ASN A 311 -5.02 -3.37 31.52
CA ASN A 311 -5.02 -4.73 32.09
C ASN A 311 -5.90 -5.70 31.28
N ALA A 312 -5.75 -5.64 29.95
CA ALA A 312 -6.59 -6.34 29.00
C ALA A 312 -6.07 -7.74 28.60
N ASP A 313 -4.87 -8.12 29.03
CA ASP A 313 -4.20 -9.37 28.59
C ASP A 313 -4.33 -10.56 29.57
N ASP A 314 -5.09 -10.43 30.65
CA ASP A 314 -5.21 -11.50 31.67
C ASP A 314 -6.13 -12.68 31.27
N GLY A 315 -6.70 -12.66 30.07
CA GLY A 315 -7.50 -13.75 29.50
C GLY A 315 -8.84 -14.01 30.19
N LYS A 316 -9.20 -13.24 31.22
CA LYS A 316 -10.41 -13.46 32.02
C LYS A 316 -11.68 -13.31 31.18
N ALA A 317 -12.74 -13.99 31.61
CA ALA A 317 -14.05 -13.84 30.99
C ALA A 317 -14.71 -12.53 31.48
N VAL A 318 -15.17 -11.70 30.54
CA VAL A 318 -15.83 -10.41 30.78
C VAL A 318 -17.24 -10.43 30.22
N ASN A 319 -18.13 -9.62 30.79
CA ASN A 319 -19.47 -9.39 30.23
C ASN A 319 -19.43 -8.28 29.17
N GLU A 320 -20.56 -8.02 28.50
CA GLU A 320 -20.67 -7.01 27.45
C GLU A 320 -20.23 -5.61 27.89
N ALA A 321 -20.73 -5.12 29.03
CA ALA A 321 -20.44 -3.78 29.52
C ALA A 321 -18.95 -3.61 29.84
N GLU A 322 -18.34 -4.61 30.49
CA GLU A 322 -16.90 -4.62 30.79
C GLU A 322 -16.06 -4.71 29.51
N PHE A 323 -16.47 -5.54 28.54
CA PHE A 323 -15.79 -5.66 27.25
C PHE A 323 -15.78 -4.35 26.46
N LYS A 324 -16.94 -3.71 26.32
CA LYS A 324 -17.09 -2.40 25.65
C LYS A 324 -16.29 -1.31 26.33
N LYS A 325 -16.31 -1.30 27.67
CA LYS A 325 -15.51 -0.38 28.48
C LYS A 325 -14.02 -0.57 28.22
N LEU A 326 -13.51 -1.81 28.24
CA LEU A 326 -12.10 -2.11 27.98
C LEU A 326 -11.68 -1.69 26.57
N LEU A 327 -12.49 -1.97 25.54
CA LEU A 327 -12.22 -1.51 24.17
C LEU A 327 -12.15 0.02 24.08
N THR A 328 -13.04 0.71 24.78
CA THR A 328 -13.05 2.18 24.83
C THR A 328 -11.80 2.72 25.52
N GLU A 329 -11.37 2.12 26.64
CA GLU A 329 -10.15 2.49 27.36
C GLU A 329 -8.90 2.24 26.51
N ILE A 330 -8.81 1.09 25.82
CA ILE A 330 -7.70 0.77 24.91
C ILE A 330 -7.64 1.79 23.78
N LEU A 331 -8.77 2.06 23.10
CA LEU A 331 -8.81 3.06 22.02
C LEU A 331 -8.40 4.45 22.51
N GLY A 332 -8.88 4.87 23.68
CA GLY A 332 -8.47 6.13 24.30
C GLY A 332 -6.97 6.20 24.58
N ALA A 333 -6.38 5.10 25.08
CA ALA A 333 -4.95 5.02 25.34
C ALA A 333 -4.11 5.03 24.05
N VAL A 334 -4.55 4.35 22.99
CA VAL A 334 -3.90 4.41 21.67
C VAL A 334 -3.98 5.83 21.11
N MET A 335 -5.15 6.47 21.17
CA MET A 335 -5.35 7.84 20.71
C MET A 335 -4.39 8.82 21.39
N LEU A 336 -4.26 8.76 22.72
CA LEU A 336 -3.38 9.66 23.47
C LEU A 336 -1.91 9.49 23.09
N GLN A 337 -1.47 8.26 22.84
CA GLN A 337 -0.09 7.98 22.42
C GLN A 337 0.17 8.49 20.99
N LEU A 338 -0.75 8.22 20.04
CA LEU A 338 -0.61 8.67 18.65
C LEU A 338 -0.78 10.19 18.49
N ASP A 339 -1.59 10.84 19.34
CA ASP A 339 -1.67 12.31 19.39
C ASP A 339 -0.35 12.93 19.87
N GLY A 340 0.36 12.26 20.77
CA GLY A 340 1.66 12.70 21.27
C GLY A 340 2.80 12.45 20.28
N ASN A 341 2.74 11.36 19.52
CA ASN A 341 3.73 10.98 18.52
C ASN A 341 3.08 10.19 17.37
N ALA A 342 2.68 10.90 16.32
CA ALA A 342 2.10 10.28 15.13
C ALA A 342 3.14 9.40 14.41
N ILE A 343 2.67 8.29 13.84
CA ILE A 343 3.52 7.34 13.13
C ILE A 343 3.28 7.48 11.64
N ALA A 344 4.29 7.93 10.90
CA ALA A 344 4.27 7.94 9.44
C ALA A 344 4.98 6.70 8.90
N VAL A 345 4.32 5.98 7.99
CA VAL A 345 4.87 4.82 7.29
C VAL A 345 4.79 5.10 5.79
N SER A 346 5.91 4.97 5.10
CA SER A 346 5.96 5.09 3.65
C SER A 346 6.52 3.84 3.00
N THR A 347 5.97 3.50 1.84
CA THR A 347 6.47 2.40 1.00
C THR A 347 6.70 2.93 -0.41
N ASN A 348 7.80 2.50 -1.03
CA ASN A 348 8.20 2.94 -2.36
C ASN A 348 8.51 1.70 -3.21
N THR A 349 7.78 1.54 -4.31
CA THR A 349 7.96 0.42 -5.24
C THR A 349 8.25 0.95 -6.62
N VAL A 350 9.34 0.52 -7.24
CA VAL A 350 9.65 0.84 -8.63
C VAL A 350 8.71 0.05 -9.52
N LEU A 351 8.01 0.75 -10.42
CA LEU A 351 7.17 0.09 -11.41
C LEU A 351 8.04 -0.32 -12.58
N HIS A 352 8.32 -1.61 -12.67
CA HIS A 352 8.89 -2.20 -13.86
C HIS A 352 7.81 -2.21 -14.96
N GLU A 353 8.14 -1.73 -16.16
CA GLU A 353 7.27 -2.01 -17.31
C GLU A 353 7.01 -3.52 -17.35
N PRO A 354 5.75 -3.96 -17.49
CA PRO A 354 5.43 -5.37 -17.39
C PRO A 354 6.19 -6.14 -18.46
N MET A 355 6.91 -7.17 -18.02
CA MET A 355 7.39 -8.24 -18.89
C MET A 355 6.17 -8.96 -19.47
N SER A 356 5.56 -8.39 -20.52
CA SER A 356 4.57 -9.03 -21.40
C SER A 356 3.62 -10.05 -20.73
N THR A 357 2.95 -9.66 -19.66
CA THR A 357 1.73 -10.35 -19.21
C THR A 357 0.62 -9.34 -19.26
N SER A 358 -0.03 -9.23 -20.41
CA SER A 358 -1.22 -8.42 -20.59
C SER A 358 -2.30 -8.95 -19.64
N SER A 359 -2.48 -8.32 -18.47
CA SER A 359 -3.66 -8.55 -17.65
C SER A 359 -4.87 -8.03 -18.43
N THR A 360 -5.63 -8.94 -19.05
CA THR A 360 -6.82 -8.63 -19.87
C THR A 360 -8.00 -8.14 -19.02
N LEU A 361 -7.88 -8.17 -17.70
CA LEU A 361 -8.95 -7.78 -16.78
C LEU A 361 -9.33 -6.29 -16.86
N LEU A 362 -8.35 -5.38 -16.92
CA LEU A 362 -8.60 -3.93 -16.89
C LEU A 362 -8.42 -3.25 -18.26
N SER A 363 -8.04 -3.99 -19.30
CA SER A 363 -7.93 -3.45 -20.65
C SER A 363 -9.32 -3.31 -21.29
N PRO A 364 -9.77 -2.10 -21.69
CA PRO A 364 -10.86 -2.01 -22.64
C PRO A 364 -10.40 -2.66 -23.94
N SER A 365 -11.20 -3.59 -24.48
CA SER A 365 -10.91 -4.15 -25.80
C SER A 365 -10.82 -3.01 -26.82
N PRO A 366 -9.82 -2.99 -27.71
CA PRO A 366 -9.81 -2.03 -28.80
C PRO A 366 -11.09 -2.21 -29.60
N LEU A 367 -11.81 -1.11 -29.84
CA LEU A 367 -12.90 -1.06 -30.81
C LEU A 367 -12.36 -1.63 -32.13
N SER A 368 -12.91 -2.76 -32.57
CA SER A 368 -12.54 -3.37 -33.85
C SER A 368 -12.58 -2.30 -34.94
N PRO A 369 -11.55 -2.19 -35.79
CA PRO A 369 -11.61 -1.27 -36.91
C PRO A 369 -12.79 -1.71 -37.79
N THR A 370 -13.75 -0.82 -37.97
CA THR A 370 -14.77 -0.95 -39.02
C THR A 370 -14.03 -1.18 -40.33
N VAL A 371 -14.04 -2.43 -40.78
CA VAL A 371 -13.56 -2.80 -42.11
C VAL A 371 -14.53 -2.13 -43.08
N SER A 372 -14.09 -1.02 -43.67
CA SER A 372 -14.68 -0.53 -44.91
C SER A 372 -14.42 -1.60 -45.96
N SER A 373 -15.48 -2.29 -46.38
CA SER A 373 -15.42 -3.21 -47.50
C SER A 373 -14.87 -2.48 -48.74
N PRO A 374 -13.97 -3.10 -49.52
CA PRO A 374 -13.61 -2.58 -50.82
C PRO A 374 -14.74 -2.82 -51.81
N SER A 375 -14.86 -1.87 -52.73
CA SER A 375 -15.94 -1.62 -53.69
C SER A 375 -16.16 -2.71 -54.73
N GLU A 376 -17.40 -2.82 -55.20
CA GLU A 376 -17.78 -2.69 -56.62
C GLU A 376 -19.03 -1.80 -56.75
#